data_AF-A0A2T5PRE2-F1
#
_entry.id   AF-A0A2T5PRE2-F1
#
_cell.length_a   1.000
_cell.length_b   1.000
_cell.length_c   1.000
_cell.angle_alpha   90.00
_cell.angle_beta   90.00
_cell.angle_gamma   90.00
#
_symmetry.space_group_name_H-M   'P 1'
#
loop_
_entity.id
_entity.type
_entity.pdbx_description
1 polymer ?
#
loop_
_entity_poly.entity_id
_entity_poly.type
_entity_poly.pdbx_seq_one_letter_code
_entity_poly.pdbx_strand_id
1 'polypeptide(L)'
;MSEHDDNDEDFAEATLIQAIENQLESGEPAAAKAVYNKLTLVGYAREEILELMALVLAHEVDAMLREDRPFDGTWYEQALRALPELPAES
;
A
#
# COMPACT_ATOMS: atom_id res chain seq x y z
N MET A 1 -20.40 17.58 -7.59
CA MET A 1 -19.44 16.52 -7.25
C MET A 1 -20.27 15.27 -7.13
N SER A 2 -20.04 14.37 -8.08
CA SER A 2 -20.98 13.34 -8.49
C SER A 2 -20.76 12.09 -7.63
N GLU A 3 -21.83 11.46 -7.14
CA GLU A 3 -21.81 10.21 -6.35
C GLU A 3 -21.06 9.03 -7.01
N HIS A 4 -20.58 9.18 -8.26
CA HIS A 4 -19.77 8.18 -8.96
C HIS A 4 -18.29 8.21 -8.58
N ASP A 5 -17.69 9.38 -8.32
CA ASP A 5 -16.24 9.46 -8.09
C ASP A 5 -15.88 8.84 -6.72
N ASP A 6 -16.69 9.09 -5.69
CA ASP A 6 -16.50 8.53 -4.34
C ASP A 6 -16.60 6.99 -4.34
N ASN A 7 -17.46 6.40 -5.17
CA ASN A 7 -17.66 4.95 -5.22
C ASN A 7 -16.45 4.23 -5.86
N ASP A 8 -15.85 4.84 -6.87
CA ASP A 8 -14.70 4.28 -7.58
C ASP A 8 -13.43 4.34 -6.73
N GLU A 9 -13.26 5.39 -5.91
CA GLU A 9 -12.14 5.53 -4.97
C GLU A 9 -12.22 4.50 -3.83
N ASP A 10 -13.40 4.33 -3.21
CA ASP A 10 -13.66 3.30 -2.19
C ASP A 10 -13.38 1.89 -2.74
N PHE A 11 -13.74 1.65 -4.00
CA PHE A 11 -13.49 0.36 -4.66
C PHE A 11 -12.00 0.10 -4.91
N ALA A 12 -11.26 1.14 -5.33
CA ALA A 12 -9.81 1.05 -5.53
C ALA A 12 -9.09 0.78 -4.20
N GLU A 13 -9.46 1.48 -3.14
CA GLU A 13 -8.91 1.26 -1.80
C GLU A 13 -9.13 -0.18 -1.31
N ALA A 14 -10.37 -0.69 -1.38
CA ALA A 14 -10.68 -2.05 -0.97
C ALA A 14 -9.87 -3.10 -1.75
N THR A 15 -9.65 -2.87 -3.05
CA THR A 15 -8.84 -3.74 -3.90
C THR A 15 -7.37 -3.72 -3.49
N LEU A 16 -6.83 -2.55 -3.14
CA LEU A 16 -5.45 -2.39 -2.69
C LEU A 16 -5.23 -3.04 -1.33
N ILE A 17 -6.16 -2.86 -0.38
CA ILE A 17 -6.13 -3.55 0.92
C ILE A 17 -6.13 -5.06 0.72
N GLN A 18 -7.01 -5.58 -0.14
CA GLN A 18 -7.03 -7.02 -0.45
C GLN A 18 -5.70 -7.50 -1.05
N ALA A 19 -5.06 -6.69 -1.91
CA ALA A 19 -3.74 -7.01 -2.44
C ALA A 19 -2.67 -7.08 -1.32
N ILE A 20 -2.70 -6.17 -0.35
CA ILE A 20 -1.82 -6.23 0.83
C ILE A 20 -2.08 -7.49 1.65
N GLU A 21 -3.34 -7.87 1.87
CA GLU A 21 -3.66 -9.10 2.60
C GLU A 21 -3.10 -10.34 1.88
N ASN A 22 -3.21 -10.40 0.56
CA ASN A 22 -2.62 -11.47 -0.25
C ASN A 22 -1.08 -11.49 -0.16
N GLN A 23 -0.42 -10.32 -0.12
CA GLN A 23 1.03 -10.21 0.09
C GLN A 23 1.43 -10.73 1.48
N LEU A 24 0.65 -10.41 2.52
CA LEU A 24 0.86 -10.91 3.88
C LEU A 24 0.60 -12.41 4.01
N GLU A 25 -0.36 -12.96 3.27
CA GLU A 25 -0.60 -14.41 3.24
C GLU A 25 0.57 -15.13 2.55
N SER A 26 0.88 -14.72 1.32
CA SER A 26 1.96 -15.30 0.51
C SER A 26 3.36 -15.10 1.12
N GLY A 27 3.57 -13.99 1.84
CA GLY A 27 4.88 -13.59 2.35
C GLY A 27 5.77 -12.90 1.34
N GLU A 28 5.20 -12.47 0.22
CA GLU A 28 5.93 -11.77 -0.83
C GLU A 28 5.29 -10.39 -1.09
N PRO A 29 6.07 -9.30 -1.08
CA PRO A 29 7.49 -9.27 -0.76
C PRO A 29 7.74 -9.53 0.74
N ALA A 30 8.91 -10.08 1.10
CA ALA A 30 9.29 -10.29 2.50
C ALA A 30 9.20 -9.00 3.36
N ALA A 31 9.34 -7.83 2.71
CA ALA A 31 9.14 -6.52 3.32
C ALA A 31 7.73 -6.35 3.92
N ALA A 32 6.69 -6.87 3.27
CA ALA A 32 5.29 -6.71 3.71
C ALA A 32 5.10 -7.31 5.12
N LYS A 33 5.48 -8.58 5.31
CA LYS A 33 5.43 -9.24 6.63
C LYS A 33 6.31 -8.53 7.67
N ALA A 34 7.51 -8.12 7.29
CA ALA A 34 8.44 -7.45 8.20
C ALA A 34 7.88 -6.11 8.72
N VAL A 35 7.28 -5.32 7.83
CA VAL A 35 6.70 -4.01 8.16
C VAL A 35 5.43 -4.17 8.99
N TYR A 36 4.55 -5.10 8.61
CA TYR A 36 3.36 -5.41 9.40
C TYR A 36 3.71 -5.79 10.84
N ASN A 37 4.69 -6.67 11.02
CA ASN A 37 5.17 -7.06 12.34
C ASN A 37 5.79 -5.88 13.10
N LYS A 38 6.61 -5.05 12.42
CA LYS A 38 7.22 -3.84 13.00
C LYS A 38 6.15 -2.90 13.56
N LEU A 39 5.13 -2.58 12.75
CA LEU A 39 4.07 -1.65 13.13
C LEU A 39 3.14 -2.22 14.21
N THR A 40 2.88 -3.53 14.16
CA THR A 40 2.15 -4.22 15.24
C THR A 40 2.91 -4.11 16.56
N LEU A 41 4.24 -4.28 16.55
CA LEU A 41 5.07 -4.18 17.76
C LEU A 41 5.09 -2.76 18.36
N VAL A 42 4.99 -1.72 17.54
CA VAL A 42 4.90 -0.33 18.02
C VAL A 42 3.48 0.11 18.38
N GLY A 43 2.48 -0.77 18.19
CA GLY A 43 1.13 -0.59 18.74
C GLY A 43 0.08 -0.09 17.75
N TYR A 44 0.34 -0.13 16.45
CA TYR A 44 -0.65 0.24 15.43
C TYR A 44 -1.73 -0.84 15.31
N ALA A 45 -2.97 -0.41 15.03
CA ALA A 45 -4.07 -1.33 14.75
C ALA A 45 -3.85 -2.04 13.42
N ARG A 46 -4.44 -3.24 13.26
CA ARG A 46 -4.30 -4.01 12.02
C ARG A 46 -4.80 -3.20 10.82
N GLU A 47 -5.98 -2.62 10.96
CA GLU A 47 -6.65 -1.84 9.93
C GLU A 47 -5.78 -0.66 9.47
N GLU A 48 -5.25 0.12 10.43
CA GLU A 48 -4.34 1.24 10.15
C GLU A 48 -3.05 0.80 9.44
N ILE A 49 -2.49 -0.36 9.80
CA ILE A 49 -1.31 -0.91 9.11
C ILE A 49 -1.64 -1.25 7.65
N LEU A 50 -2.79 -1.89 7.42
CA LEU A 50 -3.21 -2.27 6.07
C LEU A 50 -3.48 -1.05 5.20
N GLU A 51 -4.12 -0.02 5.77
CA GLU A 51 -4.35 1.28 5.12
C GLU A 51 -3.01 1.93 4.73
N LEU A 52 -2.05 2.04 5.66
CA LEU A 52 -0.73 2.62 5.39
C LEU A 52 0.03 1.85 4.28
N MET A 53 -0.03 0.52 4.31
CA MET A 53 0.59 -0.32 3.28
C MET A 53 -0.13 -0.18 1.93
N ALA A 54 -1.46 -0.06 1.93
CA ALA A 54 -2.27 0.15 0.74
C ALA A 54 -2.00 1.53 0.11
N LEU A 55 -1.79 2.57 0.91
CA LEU A 55 -1.38 3.90 0.41
C LEU A 55 -0.03 3.83 -0.31
N VAL A 56 0.96 3.13 0.25
CA VAL A 56 2.25 2.92 -0.43
C VAL A 56 2.07 2.19 -1.76
N LEU A 57 1.20 1.18 -1.81
CA LEU A 57 0.89 0.47 -3.04
C LEU A 57 0.16 1.38 -4.05
N ALA A 58 -0.77 2.21 -3.59
CA ALA A 58 -1.49 3.19 -4.40
C ALA A 58 -0.53 4.14 -5.09
N HIS A 59 0.45 4.68 -4.35
CA HIS A 59 1.49 5.56 -4.92
C HIS A 59 2.29 4.90 -6.03
N GLU A 60 2.66 3.63 -5.86
CA GLU A 60 3.39 2.91 -6.91
C GLU A 60 2.49 2.63 -8.13
N VAL A 61 1.24 2.24 -7.91
CA VAL A 61 0.27 1.99 -8.99
C VAL A 61 -0.03 3.27 -9.76
N ASP A 62 -0.23 4.39 -9.08
CA ASP A 62 -0.42 5.70 -9.71
C ASP A 62 0.80 6.09 -10.55
N ALA A 63 2.01 6.03 -9.98
CA ALA A 63 3.23 6.34 -10.70
C ALA A 63 3.45 5.41 -11.92
N MET A 64 3.16 4.12 -11.76
CA MET A 64 3.21 3.11 -12.83
C MET A 64 2.30 3.49 -14.00
N LEU A 65 1.05 3.89 -13.71
CA LEU A 65 0.07 4.29 -14.72
C LEU A 65 0.39 5.65 -15.35
N ARG A 66 0.79 6.64 -14.54
CA ARG A 66 1.12 8.00 -14.97
C ARG A 66 2.35 8.04 -15.86
N GLU A 67 3.35 7.20 -15.58
CA GLU A 67 4.61 7.16 -16.31
C GLU A 67 4.66 6.09 -17.41
N ASP A 68 3.58 5.30 -17.57
CA ASP A 68 3.51 4.17 -18.50
C ASP A 68 4.72 3.23 -18.36
N ARG A 69 5.03 2.87 -17.10
CA ARG A 69 6.19 2.06 -16.73
C ARG A 69 5.75 0.76 -16.04
N PRO A 70 6.61 -0.28 -15.97
CA PRO A 70 6.31 -1.44 -15.12
C PRO A 70 6.37 -1.09 -13.63
N PHE A 71 5.72 -1.91 -12.80
CA PHE A 71 5.77 -1.84 -11.35
C PHE A 71 7.21 -1.97 -10.83
N ASP A 72 7.64 -1.02 -9.99
CA ASP A 72 8.95 -1.00 -9.34
C ASP A 72 8.86 -1.64 -7.96
N GLY A 73 9.11 -2.95 -7.94
CA GLY A 73 9.16 -3.71 -6.69
C GLY A 73 10.28 -3.25 -5.75
N THR A 74 11.37 -2.67 -6.26
CA THR A 74 12.48 -2.20 -5.43
C THR A 74 12.09 -0.92 -4.69
N TRP A 75 11.47 0.03 -5.40
CA TRP A 75 10.91 1.24 -4.79
C TRP A 75 9.82 0.89 -3.77
N TYR A 76 8.86 0.04 -4.17
CA TYR A 76 7.76 -0.37 -3.30
C TYR A 76 8.26 -0.99 -1.99
N GLU A 77 9.25 -1.88 -2.07
CA GLU A 77 9.87 -2.48 -0.90
C GLU A 77 10.60 -1.49 0.01
N GLN A 78 11.21 -0.45 -0.54
CA GLN A 78 11.85 0.61 0.23
C GLN A 78 10.81 1.49 0.92
N ALA A 79 9.76 1.87 0.18
CA ALA A 79 8.65 2.68 0.70
C ALA A 79 7.90 1.95 1.82
N LEU A 80 7.61 0.66 1.68
CA LEU A 80 7.01 -0.13 2.76
C LEU A 80 7.87 -0.10 4.03
N ARG A 81 9.19 -0.26 3.90
CA ARG A 81 10.10 -0.24 5.07
C ARG A 81 10.15 1.11 5.77
N ALA A 82 9.85 2.19 5.04
CA ALA A 82 9.80 3.55 5.55
C ALA A 82 8.55 3.85 6.39
N LEU A 83 7.50 3.02 6.34
CA LEU A 83 6.29 3.24 7.16
C LEU A 83 6.62 3.36 8.66
N PRO A 84 5.93 4.23 9.42
CA PRO A 84 4.67 4.92 9.06
C PRO A 84 4.84 6.17 8.20
N GLU A 85 6.07 6.58 7.87
CA GLU A 85 6.31 7.70 6.96
C GLU A 85 5.87 7.36 5.53
N LEU A 86 4.85 8.06 5.03
CA LEU A 86 4.34 7.90 3.67
C LEU A 86 5.27 8.59 2.65
N PRO A 87 5.38 8.04 1.42
CA PRO A 87 6.11 8.69 0.34
C PRO A 87 5.44 10.04 0.02
N ALA A 88 6.25 11.05 -0.31
CA ALA A 88 5.72 12.34 -0.71
C ALA A 88 4.97 12.21 -2.05
N GLU A 89 3.81 12.85 -2.14
CA GLU A 89 3.11 13.04 -3.42
C GLU A 89 4.08 13.70 -4.41
N SER A 90 4.38 13.00 -5.52
CA SER A 90 5.34 13.42 -6.54
C SER A 90 4.65 13.63 -7.88
#